data_AF-A0A436QKY8-F1
#
_entry.id   AF-A0A436QKY8-F1
#
_cell.length_a   1.000
_cell.length_b   1.000
_cell.length_c   1.000
_cell.angle_alpha   90.00
_cell.angle_beta   90.00
_cell.angle_gamma   90.00
#
_symmetry.space_group_name_H-M   'P 1'
#
loop_
_entity.id
_entity.type
_entity.pdbx_description
1 polymer ?
#
loop_
_entity_poly.entity_id
_entity_poly.type
_entity_poly.pdbx_seq_one_letter_code
_entity_poly.pdbx_strand_id
1 'polypeptide(L)'
;DLPDFDRDLVRLERERVLAPTRRDDGIPPNQLEYKARRLVNDYLQPPKVTAKMQIGQTRLAEARDDLETALVARNAHELMRALEVSSILDCADMAAHASLYRAESRWGLYHKRVDYPEKDDANWFC
;
A
#
# COMPACT_ATOMS: atom_id res chain seq x y z
N ASP A 1 -33.54 5.12 -10.02
CA ASP A 1 -32.77 4.19 -10.86
C ASP A 1 -31.29 4.37 -10.61
N LEU A 2 -30.54 3.27 -10.54
CA LEU A 2 -29.08 3.32 -10.43
C LEU A 2 -28.47 3.69 -11.79
N PRO A 3 -27.31 4.37 -11.82
CA PRO A 3 -26.59 4.64 -13.07
C PRO A 3 -26.24 3.36 -13.81
N ASP A 4 -26.16 3.44 -15.14
CA ASP A 4 -25.63 2.34 -15.96
C ASP A 4 -24.14 2.10 -15.64
N PHE A 5 -23.68 0.86 -15.80
CA PHE A 5 -22.30 0.47 -15.49
C PHE A 5 -21.72 -0.47 -16.55
N ASP A 6 -20.40 -0.37 -16.73
CA ASP A 6 -19.67 -1.24 -17.65
C ASP A 6 -19.59 -2.67 -17.11
N ARG A 7 -20.19 -3.62 -17.84
CA ARG A 7 -20.20 -5.03 -17.47
C ARG A 7 -18.82 -5.67 -17.57
N ASP A 8 -17.96 -5.18 -18.45
CA ASP A 8 -16.60 -5.70 -18.56
C ASP A 8 -15.76 -5.32 -17.34
N LEU A 9 -15.94 -4.12 -16.78
CA LEU A 9 -15.30 -3.74 -15.51
C LEU A 9 -15.73 -4.67 -14.37
N VAL A 10 -17.03 -4.99 -14.28
CA VAL A 10 -17.52 -5.93 -13.26
C VAL A 10 -16.95 -7.33 -13.45
N ARG A 11 -16.81 -7.79 -14.69
CA ARG A 11 -16.19 -9.10 -14.99
C ARG A 11 -14.72 -9.12 -14.57
N LEU A 12 -13.95 -8.10 -14.94
CA LEU A 12 -12.53 -7.98 -14.59
C LEU A 12 -12.33 -7.88 -13.07
N GLU A 13 -13.16 -7.11 -12.38
CA GLU A 13 -13.06 -6.98 -10.93
C GLU A 13 -13.40 -8.29 -10.21
N ARG A 14 -14.38 -9.05 -10.70
CA ARG A 14 -14.66 -10.40 -10.19
C ARG A 14 -13.49 -11.35 -10.40
N GLU A 15 -12.84 -11.30 -11.57
CA GLU A 15 -11.65 -12.10 -11.85
C GLU A 15 -10.51 -11.73 -10.90
N ARG A 16 -10.24 -10.44 -10.69
CA ARG A 16 -9.22 -9.94 -9.77
C ARG A 16 -9.49 -10.38 -8.33
N VAL A 17 -10.71 -10.13 -7.84
CA VAL A 17 -11.11 -10.48 -6.47
C VAL A 17 -10.98 -11.99 -6.23
N LEU A 18 -11.43 -12.83 -7.17
CA LEU A 18 -11.42 -14.28 -7.00
C LEU A 18 -10.09 -14.94 -7.39
N ALA A 19 -9.12 -14.22 -7.95
CA ALA A 19 -7.84 -14.81 -8.36
C ALA A 19 -7.12 -15.61 -7.25
N PRO A 20 -7.07 -15.14 -5.98
CA PRO A 20 -6.45 -15.89 -4.89
C PRO A 20 -7.09 -17.25 -4.59
N THR A 21 -8.36 -17.45 -4.93
CA THR A 21 -9.06 -18.72 -4.65
C THR A 21 -8.79 -19.79 -5.71
N ARG A 22 -8.08 -19.43 -6.79
CA ARG A 22 -7.77 -20.30 -7.93
C ARG A 22 -6.35 -20.87 -7.88
N ARG A 23 -5.62 -20.61 -6.80
CA ARG A 23 -4.23 -21.06 -6.61
C ARG A 23 -4.20 -22.24 -5.64
N ASP A 24 -3.43 -23.26 -6.00
CA ASP A 24 -3.29 -24.47 -5.17
C ASP A 24 -2.27 -24.30 -4.05
N ASP A 25 -1.28 -23.42 -4.21
CA ASP A 25 -0.25 -23.11 -3.22
C ASP A 25 0.14 -21.62 -3.28
N GLY A 26 0.74 -21.11 -2.21
CA GLY A 26 1.15 -19.72 -2.15
C GLY A 26 1.23 -19.15 -0.74
N ILE A 27 1.29 -17.81 -0.68
CA ILE A 27 1.44 -17.04 0.55
C ILE A 27 0.06 -16.80 1.18
N PRO A 28 -0.16 -17.22 2.43
CA PRO A 28 -1.39 -16.90 3.16
C PRO A 28 -1.50 -15.39 3.47
N PRO A 29 -2.72 -14.82 3.53
CA PRO A 29 -2.91 -13.37 3.69
C PRO A 29 -2.25 -12.78 4.95
N ASN A 30 -2.24 -13.52 6.05
CA ASN A 30 -1.62 -13.07 7.30
C ASN A 30 -0.10 -12.91 7.19
N GLN A 31 0.58 -13.74 6.38
CA GLN A 31 2.03 -13.61 6.18
C GLN A 31 2.35 -12.39 5.34
N LEU A 32 1.55 -12.13 4.30
CA LEU A 32 1.76 -10.95 3.45
C LEU A 32 1.38 -9.65 4.17
N GLU A 33 0.31 -9.65 4.97
CA GLU A 33 -0.01 -8.54 5.89
C GLU A 33 1.16 -8.25 6.83
N TYR A 34 1.70 -9.29 7.47
CA TYR A 34 2.81 -9.15 8.39
C TYR A 34 4.05 -8.53 7.71
N LYS A 35 4.37 -8.97 6.48
CA LYS A 35 5.43 -8.39 5.66
C LYS A 35 5.14 -6.92 5.37
N ALA A 36 3.95 -6.57 4.87
CA ALA A 36 3.57 -5.20 4.55
C ALA A 36 3.70 -4.28 5.77
N ARG A 37 3.20 -4.69 6.93
CA ARG A 37 3.32 -3.91 8.18
C ARG A 37 4.76 -3.68 8.60
N ARG A 38 5.65 -4.67 8.42
CA ARG A 38 7.09 -4.48 8.67
C ARG A 38 7.70 -3.47 7.71
N LEU A 39 7.36 -3.52 6.42
CA LEU A 39 7.85 -2.53 5.45
C LEU A 39 7.42 -1.10 5.82
N VAL A 40 6.17 -0.91 6.24
CA VAL A 40 5.69 0.39 6.72
C VAL A 40 6.50 0.87 7.93
N ASN A 41 6.71 -0.02 8.90
CA ASN A 41 7.48 0.31 10.10
C ASN A 41 8.94 0.64 9.82
N ASP A 42 9.58 -0.12 8.93
CA ASP A 42 11.02 -0.01 8.66
C ASP A 42 11.36 1.20 7.77
N TYR A 43 10.46 1.57 6.85
CA TYR A 43 10.75 2.54 5.79
C TYR A 43 9.91 3.82 5.83
N LEU A 44 8.70 3.80 6.41
CA LEU A 44 7.78 4.94 6.37
C LEU A 44 7.59 5.61 7.73
N GLN A 45 8.07 5.03 8.83
CA GLN A 45 8.00 5.71 10.13
C GLN A 45 8.92 6.94 10.19
N PRO A 46 8.56 7.95 11.00
CA PRO A 46 9.40 9.11 11.21
C PRO A 46 10.67 8.81 12.04
N PRO A 47 11.74 9.61 11.90
CA PRO A 47 11.85 10.72 10.95
C PRO A 47 11.92 10.21 9.50
N LYS A 48 11.24 10.92 8.60
CA LYS A 48 11.09 10.56 7.19
C LYS A 48 12.42 10.83 6.48
N VAL A 49 13.05 9.76 6.00
CA VAL A 49 14.32 9.81 5.25
C VAL A 49 14.05 9.40 3.81
N THR A 50 14.37 10.28 2.86
CA THR A 50 14.09 10.09 1.42
C THR A 50 14.59 8.76 0.88
N ALA A 51 15.86 8.43 1.13
CA ALA A 51 16.44 7.16 0.68
C ALA A 51 15.71 5.94 1.27
N LYS A 52 15.27 5.98 2.53
CA LYS A 52 14.50 4.89 3.15
C LYS A 52 13.12 4.76 2.52
N MET A 53 12.42 5.87 2.26
CA MET A 53 11.09 5.83 1.65
C MET A 53 11.16 5.32 0.20
N GLN A 54 12.19 5.67 -0.56
CA GLN A 54 12.43 5.15 -1.92
C GLN A 54 12.68 3.63 -1.90
N ILE A 55 13.49 3.13 -0.96
CA ILE A 55 13.63 1.68 -0.75
C ILE A 55 12.28 1.07 -0.36
N GLY A 56 11.52 1.75 0.50
CA GLY A 56 10.17 1.36 0.87
C GLY A 56 9.25 1.17 -0.33
N GLN A 57 9.24 2.11 -1.29
CA GLN A 57 8.47 1.98 -2.54
C GLN A 57 8.87 0.74 -3.33
N THR A 58 10.17 0.48 -3.50
CA THR A 58 10.63 -0.76 -4.17
C THR A 58 10.13 -2.01 -3.45
N ARG A 59 10.22 -2.04 -2.11
CA ARG A 59 9.76 -3.19 -1.32
C ARG A 59 8.24 -3.37 -1.32
N LEU A 60 7.49 -2.28 -1.36
CA LEU A 60 6.03 -2.33 -1.49
C LEU A 60 5.62 -2.85 -2.87
N ALA A 61 6.34 -2.48 -3.93
CA ALA A 61 6.13 -3.04 -5.27
C ALA A 61 6.41 -4.55 -5.31
N GLU A 62 7.48 -5.03 -4.67
CA GLU A 62 7.74 -6.47 -4.51
C GLU A 62 6.61 -7.18 -3.74
N ALA A 63 6.10 -6.57 -2.65
CA ALA A 63 4.98 -7.13 -1.89
C ALA A 63 3.66 -7.13 -2.68
N ARG A 64 3.48 -6.18 -3.61
CA ARG A 64 2.35 -6.16 -4.53
C ARG A 64 2.47 -7.26 -5.59
N ASP A 65 3.66 -7.52 -6.12
CA ASP A 65 3.88 -8.66 -7.00
C ASP A 65 3.56 -10.00 -6.28
N ASP A 66 3.99 -10.15 -5.03
CA ASP A 66 3.62 -11.31 -4.20
C ASP A 66 2.08 -11.43 -4.00
N LEU A 67 1.40 -10.30 -3.76
CA LEU A 67 -0.07 -10.26 -3.64
C LEU A 67 -0.73 -10.76 -4.94
N GLU A 68 -0.22 -10.31 -6.08
CA GLU A 68 -0.80 -10.56 -7.39
C GLU A 68 -0.50 -11.94 -7.92
N THR A 69 0.67 -12.51 -7.62
CA THR A 69 1.14 -13.77 -8.23
C THR A 69 1.08 -14.95 -7.28
N ALA A 70 1.29 -14.72 -5.97
CA ALA A 70 1.54 -15.79 -5.01
C ALA A 70 0.51 -15.86 -3.88
N LEU A 71 -0.33 -14.86 -3.65
CA LEU A 71 -1.29 -14.91 -2.54
C LEU A 71 -2.41 -15.95 -2.80
N VAL A 72 -2.69 -16.78 -1.81
CA VAL A 72 -3.74 -17.81 -1.85
C VAL A 72 -4.81 -17.57 -0.79
N ALA A 73 -6.07 -17.88 -1.10
CA ALA A 73 -7.18 -17.84 -0.15
C ALA A 73 -7.96 -19.16 -0.17
N ARG A 74 -8.07 -19.81 0.98
CA ARG A 74 -8.71 -21.14 1.14
C ARG A 74 -10.18 -21.08 1.52
N ASN A 75 -10.66 -19.93 2.00
CA ASN A 75 -12.03 -19.72 2.44
C ASN A 75 -12.43 -18.24 2.31
N ALA A 76 -13.70 -17.92 2.55
CA ALA A 76 -14.23 -16.56 2.43
C ALA A 76 -13.56 -15.56 3.39
N HIS A 77 -13.14 -16.00 4.59
CA HIS A 77 -12.44 -15.14 5.53
C HIS A 77 -11.03 -14.80 5.02
N GLU A 78 -10.28 -15.77 4.52
CA GLU A 78 -8.98 -15.50 3.89
C GLU A 78 -9.10 -14.64 2.63
N LEU A 79 -10.17 -14.80 1.86
CA LEU A 79 -10.44 -13.94 0.72
C LEU A 79 -10.65 -12.48 1.16
N MET A 80 -11.45 -12.26 2.21
CA MET A 80 -11.61 -10.93 2.82
C MET A 80 -10.25 -10.36 3.27
N ARG A 81 -9.44 -11.15 3.99
CA ARG A 81 -8.09 -10.75 4.43
C ARG A 81 -7.18 -10.42 3.25
N ALA A 82 -7.28 -11.15 2.13
CA ALA A 82 -6.50 -10.87 0.92
C ALA A 82 -6.81 -9.47 0.35
N LEU A 83 -8.09 -9.09 0.30
CA LEU A 83 -8.53 -7.78 -0.16
C LEU A 83 -8.11 -6.67 0.80
N GLU A 84 -8.10 -6.94 2.10
CA GLU A 84 -7.56 -6.01 3.11
C GLU A 84 -6.05 -5.79 2.91
N VAL A 85 -5.27 -6.84 2.62
CA VAL A 85 -3.83 -6.69 2.31
C VAL A 85 -3.63 -5.82 1.07
N SER A 86 -4.43 -5.98 0.02
CA SER A 86 -4.40 -5.08 -1.15
C SER A 86 -4.59 -3.63 -0.73
N SER A 87 -5.60 -3.36 0.11
CA SER A 87 -5.91 -2.01 0.58
C SER A 87 -4.80 -1.42 1.46
N ILE A 88 -4.14 -2.25 2.28
CA ILE A 88 -2.99 -1.84 3.09
C ILE A 88 -1.83 -1.42 2.20
N LEU A 89 -1.53 -2.20 1.15
CA LEU A 89 -0.45 -1.87 0.21
C LEU A 89 -0.73 -0.57 -0.53
N ASP A 90 -1.97 -0.36 -0.99
CA ASP A 90 -2.37 0.86 -1.71
C ASP A 90 -2.23 2.09 -0.80
N CYS A 91 -2.68 1.99 0.47
CA CYS A 91 -2.49 3.04 1.47
C CYS A 91 -1.02 3.30 1.79
N ALA A 92 -0.19 2.25 1.92
CA ALA A 92 1.23 2.38 2.20
C ALA A 92 1.97 3.08 1.04
N ASP A 93 1.66 2.71 -0.20
CA ASP A 93 2.27 3.28 -1.37
C ASP A 93 1.86 4.75 -1.57
N MET A 94 0.57 5.06 -1.38
CA MET A 94 0.09 6.45 -1.38
C MET A 94 0.76 7.28 -0.28
N ALA A 95 0.91 6.73 0.93
CA ALA A 95 1.60 7.41 2.02
C ALA A 95 3.08 7.66 1.71
N ALA A 96 3.76 6.73 1.03
CA ALA A 96 5.14 6.91 0.60
C ALA A 96 5.26 8.03 -0.45
N HIS A 97 4.42 7.99 -1.49
CA HIS A 97 4.38 9.01 -2.54
C HIS A 97 4.08 10.40 -1.99
N ALA A 98 3.04 10.54 -1.16
CA ALA A 98 2.68 11.81 -0.53
C ALA A 98 3.79 12.32 0.41
N SER A 99 4.40 11.43 1.19
CA SER A 99 5.51 11.79 2.08
C SER A 99 6.73 12.25 1.30
N LEU A 100 7.02 11.67 0.14
CA LEU A 100 8.14 12.03 -0.74
C LEU A 100 7.88 13.34 -1.48
N TYR A 101 6.66 13.54 -1.98
CA TYR A 101 6.26 14.72 -2.73
C TYR A 101 6.36 15.99 -1.88
N ARG A 102 5.84 15.97 -0.65
CA ARG A 102 5.86 17.13 0.25
C ARG A 102 7.28 17.38 0.79
N ALA A 103 7.90 18.46 0.32
CA ALA A 103 9.26 18.88 0.67
C ALA A 103 9.28 19.91 1.83
N GLU A 104 8.66 19.57 2.95
CA GLU A 104 8.65 20.37 4.19
C GLU A 104 8.44 19.48 5.44
N SER A 105 8.50 20.08 6.63
CA SER A 105 8.08 19.46 7.89
C SER A 105 7.04 20.31 8.62
N ARG A 106 5.80 19.81 8.74
CA ARG A 106 4.66 20.58 9.29
C ARG A 106 4.05 20.00 10.55
N TRP A 107 3.82 18.69 10.60
CA TRP A 107 3.05 18.03 11.69
C TRP A 107 3.93 17.38 12.76
N GLY A 108 5.00 18.08 13.16
CA GLY A 108 5.95 17.58 14.15
C GLY A 108 6.59 16.25 13.73
N LEU A 109 6.76 15.33 14.68
CA LEU A 109 7.44 14.05 14.45
C LEU A 109 6.83 13.28 13.26
N TYR A 110 5.50 13.23 13.15
CA TYR A 110 4.81 12.39 12.17
C TYR A 110 5.10 12.74 10.70
N HIS A 111 5.49 13.99 10.41
CA HIS A 111 5.95 14.42 9.09
C HIS A 111 7.24 15.23 9.20
N LYS A 112 8.22 14.70 9.96
CA LYS A 112 9.56 15.29 10.02
C LYS A 112 10.41 14.74 8.87
N ARG A 113 10.59 15.52 7.80
CA ARG A 113 11.52 15.27 6.70
C ARG A 113 12.92 15.69 7.12
N VAL A 114 13.89 14.77 7.11
CA VAL A 114 15.26 15.08 7.55
C VAL A 114 15.97 16.04 6.60
N ASP A 115 15.65 15.95 5.31
CA ASP A 115 16.14 16.83 4.24
C ASP A 115 15.39 18.16 4.15
N TYR A 116 14.19 18.26 4.73
CA TYR A 116 13.37 19.48 4.77
C TYR A 116 12.81 19.69 6.19
N PRO A 117 13.67 20.06 7.17
CA PRO A 117 13.30 20.03 8.60
C PRO A 117 12.32 21.13 9.03
N GLU A 118 12.17 22.18 8.22
CA GLU A 118 11.35 23.35 8.54
C GLU A 118 9.99 23.30 7.83
N LYS A 119 9.03 24.02 8.41
CA LYS A 119 7.72 24.29 7.79
C LYS A 119 7.90 25.34 6.68
N ASP A 120 7.24 25.16 5.55
CA ASP A 120 7.32 26.07 4.40
C ASP A 120 5.92 26.51 3.95
N ASP A 121 5.44 27.63 4.51
CA ASP A 121 4.12 28.18 4.15
C ASP A 121 4.11 28.85 2.76
N ALA A 122 5.28 29.15 2.16
CA ALA A 122 5.32 29.79 0.85
C ALA A 122 5.00 28.81 -0.29
N ASN A 123 5.48 27.56 -0.17
CA ASN A 123 5.30 26.54 -1.20
C ASN A 123 4.27 25.45 -0.81
N TRP A 124 4.00 25.25 0.48
CA TRP A 124 3.23 24.10 0.98
C TRP A 124 2.04 24.44 1.89
N PHE A 125 1.53 25.68 1.83
CA PHE A 125 0.30 26.05 2.53
C PHE A 125 -0.97 25.70 1.71
N CYS A 126 -1.15 24.40 1.46
CA CYS A 126 -2.26 23.82 0.72
C CYS A 126 -2.86 22.59 1.42
#